data_AF-A0A7S1UMI8-F1
#
_entry.id   AF-A0A7S1UMI8-F1
#
_cell.length_a   1.000
_cell.length_b   1.000
_cell.length_c   1.000
_cell.angle_alpha   90.00
_cell.angle_beta   90.00
_cell.angle_gamma   90.00
#
_symmetry.space_group_name_H-M   'P 1'
#
loop_
_entity.id
_entity.type
_entity.pdbx_description
1 polymer ?
#
loop_
_entity_poly.entity_id
_entity_poly.type
_entity_poly.pdbx_seq_one_letter_code
_entity_poly.pdbx_strand_id
1 'polypeptide(L)'
;MRTLRLGSFGFLVHGTTGHYFYGFLDSKLPGTKPVTVASKVAIDQVLWNPIFGLMFFGYLNFVEGKSFSDYTAKIKSDLQTAVMGSWAVWVPAHTINFAFIPPSQRLLYINTIQIGYNVFLSFLGNKEVPTKED
;
A
#
# COMPACT_ATOMS: atom_id res chain seq x y z
N MET A 1 -6.57 10.56 -17.15
CA MET A 1 -7.44 9.72 -16.30
C MET A 1 -6.70 8.91 -15.23
N ARG A 2 -5.52 9.34 -14.73
CA ARG A 2 -4.78 8.61 -13.67
C ARG A 2 -5.41 8.78 -12.29
N THR A 3 -5.78 10.01 -11.93
CA THR A 3 -6.42 10.33 -10.64
C THR A 3 -7.73 9.59 -10.45
N LEU A 4 -8.56 9.47 -11.51
CA LEU A 4 -9.82 8.74 -11.45
C LEU A 4 -9.60 7.26 -11.12
N ARG A 5 -8.64 6.61 -11.78
CA ARG A 5 -8.29 5.19 -11.56
C ARG A 5 -7.75 4.93 -10.15
N LEU A 6 -6.85 5.79 -9.67
CA LEU A 6 -6.31 5.69 -8.32
C LEU A 6 -7.38 5.96 -7.27
N GLY A 7 -8.25 6.94 -7.52
CA GLY A 7 -9.37 7.28 -6.66
C GLY A 7 -10.42 6.16 -6.57
N SER A 8 -10.80 5.57 -7.70
CA SER A 8 -11.76 4.46 -7.73
C SER A 8 -11.20 3.19 -7.08
N PHE A 9 -9.92 2.88 -7.27
CA PHE A 9 -9.27 1.79 -6.53
C PHE A 9 -9.28 2.06 -5.01
N GLY A 10 -8.90 3.28 -4.61
CA GLY A 10 -8.91 3.70 -3.22
C GLY A 10 -10.28 3.54 -2.57
N PHE A 11 -11.34 3.98 -3.26
CA PHE A 11 -12.71 3.93 -2.73
C PHE A 11 -13.31 2.51 -2.76
N LEU A 12 -13.23 1.82 -3.89
CA LEU A 12 -13.95 0.56 -4.11
C LEU A 12 -13.23 -0.66 -3.52
N VAL A 13 -11.90 -0.67 -3.57
CA VAL A 13 -11.09 -1.84 -3.21
C VAL A 13 -10.37 -1.59 -1.90
N HIS A 14 -9.54 -0.54 -1.82
CA HIS A 14 -8.70 -0.32 -0.66
C HIS A 14 -9.51 0.01 0.59
N GLY A 15 -10.47 0.94 0.50
CA GLY A 15 -11.26 1.40 1.64
C GLY A 15 -12.04 0.26 2.31
N THR A 16 -12.69 -0.58 1.51
CA THR A 16 -13.48 -1.72 2.00
C THR A 16 -12.59 -2.80 2.58
N THR A 17 -11.58 -3.27 1.82
CA THR A 17 -10.71 -4.37 2.26
C THR A 17 -9.84 -3.98 3.45
N GLY A 18 -9.32 -2.75 3.47
CA GLY A 18 -8.56 -2.19 4.59
C GLY A 18 -9.39 -2.06 5.87
N HIS A 19 -10.65 -1.64 5.78
CA HIS A 19 -11.54 -1.54 6.94
C HIS A 19 -11.67 -2.88 7.67
N TYR A 20 -11.98 -3.95 6.93
CA TYR A 20 -12.12 -5.29 7.51
C TYR A 20 -10.78 -5.83 8.01
N PHE A 21 -9.70 -5.62 7.28
CA PHE A 21 -8.37 -6.09 7.68
C PHE A 21 -7.90 -5.46 8.99
N TYR A 22 -7.97 -4.13 9.12
CA TYR A 22 -7.55 -3.43 10.34
C TYR A 22 -8.46 -3.77 11.53
N GLY A 23 -9.76 -3.88 11.31
CA GLY A 23 -10.69 -4.33 12.35
C GLY A 23 -10.38 -5.74 12.86
N PHE A 24 -10.08 -6.67 11.95
CA PHE A 24 -9.66 -8.03 12.30
C PHE A 24 -8.33 -8.03 13.07
N LEU A 25 -7.34 -7.29 12.58
CA LEU A 25 -6.01 -7.21 13.19
C LEU A 25 -6.07 -6.64 14.61
N ASP A 26 -6.90 -5.62 14.83
CA ASP A 26 -7.12 -5.05 16.16
C ASP A 26 -7.86 -5.99 17.11
N SER A 27 -8.81 -6.77 16.60
CA SER A 27 -9.50 -7.79 17.39
C SER A 27 -8.56 -8.91 17.85
N LYS A 28 -7.61 -9.33 17.00
CA LYS A 28 -6.65 -10.41 17.32
C LYS A 28 -5.48 -9.94 18.16
N LEU A 29 -5.03 -8.70 17.99
CA LEU A 29 -3.89 -8.13 18.69
C LEU A 29 -4.31 -6.87 19.44
N PRO A 30 -5.10 -6.95 20.51
CA PRO A 30 -5.57 -5.76 21.22
C PRO A 30 -4.43 -5.02 21.94
N GLY A 31 -4.59 -3.70 22.08
CA GLY A 31 -3.67 -2.84 22.81
C GLY A 31 -2.51 -2.26 21.98
N THR A 32 -1.63 -1.55 22.69
CA THR A 32 -0.57 -0.69 22.12
C THR A 32 0.81 -0.96 22.71
N LYS A 33 1.01 -2.11 23.37
CA LYS A 33 2.33 -2.49 23.87
C LYS A 33 3.33 -2.54 22.71
N PRO A 34 4.62 -2.18 22.90
CA PRO A 34 5.60 -2.13 21.83
C PRO A 34 5.68 -3.43 20.99
N VAL A 35 5.60 -4.59 21.65
CA VAL A 35 5.58 -5.89 20.95
C VAL A 35 4.33 -6.06 20.08
N THR A 36 3.16 -5.65 20.57
CA THR A 36 1.90 -5.71 19.81
C THR A 36 1.95 -4.81 18.60
N VAL A 37 2.45 -3.58 18.76
CA VAL A 37 2.63 -2.63 17.64
C VAL A 37 3.60 -3.19 16.61
N ALA A 38 4.77 -3.69 17.04
CA ALA A 38 5.75 -4.28 16.14
C ALA A 38 5.18 -5.49 15.38
N SER A 39 4.41 -6.37 16.05
CA SER A 39 3.74 -7.50 15.40
C SER A 39 2.70 -7.03 14.37
N LYS A 40 1.90 -6.01 14.68
CA LYS A 40 0.93 -5.45 13.73
C LYS A 40 1.60 -4.85 12.49
N VAL A 41 2.68 -4.09 12.69
CA VAL A 41 3.46 -3.51 11.60
C VAL A 41 4.10 -4.61 10.76
N ALA A 42 4.66 -5.66 11.37
CA ALA A 42 5.22 -6.79 10.65
C ALA A 42 4.16 -7.52 9.81
N ILE A 43 2.98 -7.79 10.39
CA ILE A 43 1.85 -8.41 9.68
C ILE A 43 1.40 -7.53 8.51
N ASP A 44 1.25 -6.23 8.73
CA ASP A 44 0.83 -5.30 7.69
C ASP A 44 1.87 -5.25 6.54
N GLN A 45 3.15 -5.15 6.86
CA GLN A 45 4.19 -4.96 5.83
C GLN A 45 4.60 -6.25 5.11
N VAL A 46 4.49 -7.41 5.77
CA VAL A 46 4.88 -8.71 5.20
C VAL A 46 3.70 -9.46 4.58
N LEU A 47 2.48 -9.26 5.06
CA LEU A 47 1.28 -9.94 4.54
C LEU A 47 0.37 -8.98 3.78
N TRP A 48 -0.06 -7.89 4.41
CA TRP A 48 -1.06 -7.02 3.80
C TRP A 48 -0.52 -6.25 2.61
N ASN A 49 0.69 -5.70 2.71
CA ASN A 49 1.30 -4.88 1.68
C ASN A 49 1.53 -5.66 0.35
N PRO A 50 2.04 -6.91 0.34
CA PRO A 50 2.05 -7.73 -0.88
C PRO A 50 0.67 -8.01 -1.47
N ILE A 51 -0.33 -8.36 -0.62
CA ILE A 51 -1.71 -8.60 -1.08
C ILE A 51 -2.28 -7.33 -1.72
N PHE A 52 -2.05 -6.17 -1.09
CA PHE A 52 -2.44 -4.88 -1.61
C PHE A 52 -1.78 -4.57 -2.96
N GLY A 53 -0.48 -4.83 -3.09
CA GLY A 53 0.24 -4.70 -4.36
C GLY A 53 -0.34 -5.58 -5.47
N LEU A 54 -0.68 -6.83 -5.17
CA LEU A 54 -1.35 -7.74 -6.11
C LEU A 54 -2.72 -7.21 -6.55
N MET A 55 -3.54 -6.73 -5.60
CA MET A 55 -4.85 -6.13 -5.89
C MET A 55 -4.70 -4.87 -6.74
N PHE A 56 -3.73 -4.01 -6.42
CA PHE A 56 -3.49 -2.77 -7.14
C PHE A 56 -3.04 -3.01 -8.58
N PHE A 57 -2.04 -3.87 -8.79
CA PHE A 57 -1.59 -4.22 -10.14
C PHE A 57 -2.66 -4.95 -10.93
N GLY A 58 -3.45 -5.82 -10.29
CA GLY A 58 -4.56 -6.51 -10.95
C GLY A 58 -5.64 -5.54 -11.40
N TYR A 59 -6.01 -4.60 -10.53
CA TYR A 59 -6.96 -3.54 -10.85
C TYR A 59 -6.49 -2.66 -12.01
N LEU A 60 -5.23 -2.20 -11.97
CA LEU A 60 -4.67 -1.41 -13.06
C LEU A 60 -4.64 -2.18 -14.37
N ASN A 61 -4.23 -3.44 -14.34
CA ASN A 61 -4.19 -4.30 -15.51
C ASN A 61 -5.58 -4.46 -16.15
N PHE A 62 -6.60 -4.68 -15.31
CA PHE A 62 -7.99 -4.78 -15.75
C PHE A 62 -8.50 -3.47 -16.37
N VAL A 63 -8.33 -2.34 -15.69
CA VAL A 63 -8.82 -1.03 -16.18
C VAL A 63 -8.05 -0.53 -17.40
N GLU A 64 -6.82 -1.01 -17.62
CA GLU A 64 -6.02 -0.73 -18.81
C GLU A 64 -6.26 -1.71 -19.96
N GLY A 65 -7.11 -2.72 -19.77
CA GLY A 65 -7.43 -3.71 -20.80
C GLY A 65 -6.25 -4.62 -21.18
N LYS A 66 -5.30 -4.81 -20.26
CA LYS A 66 -4.09 -5.62 -20.47
C LYS A 66 -4.35 -7.10 -20.27
N SER A 67 -3.51 -7.93 -20.87
CA SER A 67 -3.64 -9.39 -20.77
C SER A 67 -3.24 -9.91 -19.39
N PHE A 68 -3.62 -11.15 -19.07
CA PHE A 68 -3.16 -11.81 -17.85
C PHE A 68 -1.64 -12.08 -17.85
N SER A 69 -1.05 -12.24 -19.03
CA SER A 69 0.40 -12.36 -19.19
C SER A 69 1.11 -11.08 -18.73
N ASP A 70 0.58 -9.91 -19.10
CA ASP A 70 1.11 -8.61 -18.69
C ASP A 70 1.06 -8.43 -17.18
N TYR A 71 -0.04 -8.84 -16.54
CA TYR A 71 -0.18 -8.83 -15.09
C TYR A 71 0.90 -9.70 -14.42
N THR A 72 1.07 -10.94 -14.91
CA THR A 72 2.04 -11.88 -14.33
C THR A 72 3.47 -11.38 -14.50
N ALA A 73 3.80 -10.81 -15.66
CA ALA A 73 5.10 -10.19 -15.90
C ALA A 73 5.33 -9.00 -14.95
N LYS A 74 4.31 -8.15 -14.77
CA LYS A 74 4.38 -6.99 -13.86
C LYS A 74 4.60 -7.40 -12.41
N ILE A 75 3.92 -8.44 -11.93
CA ILE A 75 4.12 -8.98 -10.58
C ILE A 75 5.57 -9.44 -10.40
N LYS A 76 6.08 -10.26 -11.32
CA LYS A 76 7.43 -10.83 -11.23
C LYS A 76 8.52 -9.76 -11.25
N SER A 77 8.32 -8.71 -12.04
CA SER A 77 9.28 -7.62 -12.19
C SER A 77 9.24 -6.64 -11.02
N ASP A 78 8.03 -6.24 -10.59
CA ASP A 78 7.90 -5.00 -9.83
C ASP A 78 7.32 -5.18 -8.43
N LEU A 79 6.62 -6.29 -8.13
CA LEU A 79 5.92 -6.42 -6.84
C LEU A 79 6.88 -6.35 -5.66
N GLN A 80 7.98 -7.11 -5.72
CA GLN A 80 8.96 -7.13 -4.65
C GLN A 80 9.58 -5.74 -4.43
N THR A 81 10.04 -5.11 -5.52
CA THR A 81 10.63 -3.76 -5.47
C THR A 81 9.64 -2.73 -4.94
N ALA A 82 8.37 -2.81 -5.36
CA ALA A 82 7.31 -1.92 -4.89
C ALA A 82 7.04 -2.12 -3.39
N VAL A 83 6.89 -3.36 -2.92
CA VAL A 83 6.66 -3.67 -1.50
C VAL A 83 7.84 -3.19 -0.65
N MET A 84 9.06 -3.61 -0.98
CA MET A 84 10.26 -3.25 -0.22
C MET A 84 10.53 -1.73 -0.24
N GLY A 85 10.37 -1.10 -1.41
CA GLY A 85 10.53 0.35 -1.55
C GLY A 85 9.51 1.15 -0.75
N SER A 86 8.33 0.59 -0.52
CA SER A 86 7.27 1.22 0.27
C SER A 86 7.57 1.21 1.78
N TRP A 87 8.38 0.26 2.28
CA TRP A 87 8.65 0.09 3.71
C TRP A 87 9.26 1.33 4.36
N ALA A 88 10.07 2.11 3.64
CA ALA A 88 10.67 3.33 4.15
C ALA A 88 9.64 4.38 4.61
N VAL A 89 8.45 4.35 4.01
CA VAL A 89 7.35 5.26 4.34
C VAL A 89 6.34 4.59 5.26
N TRP A 90 5.97 3.35 4.94
CA TRP A 90 4.84 2.69 5.59
C TRP A 90 5.20 2.05 6.93
N VAL A 91 6.42 1.54 7.14
CA VAL A 91 6.82 1.00 8.45
C VAL A 91 6.73 2.09 9.54
N PRO A 92 7.29 3.30 9.37
CA PRO A 92 7.11 4.38 10.35
C PRO A 92 5.65 4.82 10.49
N ALA A 93 4.93 4.98 9.38
CA ALA A 93 3.54 5.43 9.40
C ALA A 93 2.63 4.46 10.16
N HIS A 94 2.74 3.15 9.89
CA HIS A 94 1.95 2.13 10.60
C HIS A 94 2.37 2.00 12.07
N THR A 95 3.66 2.20 12.39
CA THR A 95 4.11 2.24 13.78
C THR A 95 3.39 3.35 14.55
N ILE A 96 3.34 4.56 13.98
CA ILE A 96 2.61 5.69 14.57
C ILE A 96 1.11 5.38 14.66
N ASN A 97 0.54 4.85 13.58
CA ASN A 97 -0.88 4.51 13.49
C ASN A 97 -1.33 3.55 14.61
N PHE A 98 -0.61 2.44 14.78
CA PHE A 98 -0.99 1.42 15.76
C PHE A 98 -0.63 1.80 17.19
N ALA A 99 0.41 2.62 17.41
CA ALA A 99 0.83 3.05 18.74
C ALA A 99 -0.03 4.19 19.29
N PHE A 100 -0.39 5.18 18.46
CA PHE A 100 -0.92 6.47 18.95
C PHE A 100 -2.30 6.84 18.40
N ILE A 101 -2.69 6.35 17.22
CA ILE A 101 -3.93 6.78 16.58
C ILE A 101 -5.11 5.91 17.08
N PRO A 102 -6.22 6.54 17.53
CA PRO A 102 -7.43 5.81 17.91
C PRO A 102 -7.97 4.96 16.75
N PRO A 103 -8.51 3.75 17.00
CA PRO A 103 -8.97 2.84 15.96
C PRO A 103 -9.90 3.47 14.90
N SER A 104 -10.82 4.35 15.33
CA SER A 104 -11.76 5.04 14.43
C SER A 104 -11.11 6.04 13.47
N GLN A 105 -9.91 6.54 13.78
CA GLN A 105 -9.19 7.56 13.00
C GLN A 105 -8.04 6.99 12.17
N ARG A 106 -7.69 5.72 12.34
CA ARG A 106 -6.55 5.08 11.67
C ARG A 106 -6.64 5.11 10.16
N LEU A 107 -7.84 4.84 9.64
CA LEU A 107 -8.07 4.87 8.20
C LEU A 107 -7.88 6.28 7.65
N LEU A 108 -8.38 7.30 8.35
CA LEU A 108 -8.19 8.70 7.95
C LEU A 108 -6.71 9.09 7.96
N TYR A 109 -5.98 8.71 9.01
CA TYR A 109 -4.54 8.94 9.13
C TYR A 109 -3.76 8.32 7.95
N ILE A 110 -4.00 7.04 7.65
CA ILE A 110 -3.35 6.32 6.55
C ILE A 110 -3.66 6.96 5.20
N ASN A 111 -4.91 7.35 4.96
CA ASN A 111 -5.29 8.03 3.72
C ASN A 111 -4.57 9.39 3.54
N THR A 112 -4.33 10.13 4.62
CA THR A 112 -3.55 11.37 4.55
C THR A 112 -2.10 11.10 4.15
N ILE A 113 -1.44 10.10 4.75
CA ILE A 113 -0.08 9.70 4.37
C ILE A 113 -0.04 9.19 2.92
N GLN A 114 -1.08 8.47 2.49
CA GLN A 114 -1.21 7.96 1.12
C GLN A 114 -1.17 9.08 0.07
N ILE A 115 -1.79 10.23 0.35
CA ILE A 115 -1.74 11.38 -0.58
C ILE A 115 -0.30 11.84 -0.78
N GLY A 116 0.46 12.02 0.32
CA GLY A 116 1.87 12.38 0.25
C GLY A 116 2.73 11.32 -0.44
N TYR A 117 2.47 10.04 -0.16
CA TYR A 117 3.15 8.92 -0.81
C TYR A 117 2.88 8.88 -2.32
N ASN A 118 1.65 9.15 -2.76
CA ASN A 118 1.29 9.23 -4.18
C ASN A 118 2.00 10.39 -4.89
N VAL A 119 2.17 11.53 -4.22
CA VAL A 119 2.95 12.67 -4.72
C VAL A 119 4.42 12.27 -4.88
N PHE A 120 5.01 11.66 -3.84
CA PHE A 120 6.38 11.16 -3.87
C PHE A 120 6.61 10.15 -5.01
N LEU A 121 5.72 9.17 -5.18
CA LEU A 121 5.79 8.21 -6.27
C LEU A 121 5.64 8.87 -7.65
N SER A 122 4.84 9.93 -7.75
CA SER A 122 4.70 10.69 -9.00
C SER A 122 6.00 11.42 -9.36
N PHE A 123 6.72 11.97 -8.37
CA PHE A 123 8.04 12.55 -8.60
C PHE A 123 9.08 11.52 -9.01
N LEU A 124 9.10 10.35 -8.36
CA LEU A 124 10.01 9.26 -8.74
C LEU A 124 9.70 8.70 -10.13
N GLY A 125 8.43 8.50 -10.45
CA GLY A 125 8.00 7.98 -11.75
C GLY A 125 8.20 8.97 -12.91
N ASN A 126 8.37 10.27 -12.61
CA ASN A 126 8.67 11.31 -13.61
C ASN A 126 10.17 11.58 -13.77
N LYS A 127 11.05 10.98 -12.97
CA LYS A 127 12.49 11.06 -13.24
C LYS A 127 12.81 10.09 -14.39
N GLU A 128 13.23 10.64 -15.53
CA GLU A 128 13.82 9.85 -16.61
C GLU A 128 14.99 9.04 -16.06
N VAL A 129 14.97 7.72 -16.31
CA VAL A 129 16.14 6.88 -16.09
C VAL A 129 17.21 7.40 -17.05
N PRO A 130 18.38 7.86 -16.58
CA PRO A 130 19.44 8.23 -17.49
C PRO A 130 19.81 6.98 -18.28
N THR A 131 19.58 7.02 -19.59
CA THR A 131 20.07 6.01 -20.51
C THR A 131 21.57 5.90 -20.28
N LYS A 132 22.05 4.74 -19.82
CA LYS A 132 23.47 4.43 -19.91
C LYS A 132 23.77 4.29 -21.40
N GLU A 133 24.33 5.33 -21.98
CA GLU A 133 25.01 5.25 -23.26
C GLU A 133 26.32 4.48 -23.01
N ASP A 134 26.44 3.31 -23.65
CA ASP A 134 27.69 2.55 -23.79
C ASP A 134 28.56 3.15 -24.90
#